data_AF-A0A5K1BS31-F1
#
_entry.id   AF-A0A5K1BS31-F1
#
_cell.length_a   1.000
_cell.length_b   1.000
_cell.length_c   1.000
_cell.angle_alpha   90.00
_cell.angle_beta   90.00
_cell.angle_gamma   90.00
#
_symmetry.space_group_name_H-M   'P 1'
#
loop_
_entity.id
_entity.type
_entity.pdbx_description
1 polymer ?
#
loop_
_entity_poly.entity_id
_entity_poly.type
_entity_poly.pdbx_seq_one_letter_code
_entity_poly.pdbx_strand_id
1 'polypeptide(L)'
;QHWFISRLNGASVTACGFPPGNSNILVVVTSTNHVYIFDVEAKQLGEWSRRHTFLLPRSFQEFPGEVIGLSFPPSINSSSVIVYSA
;
A
#
# COMPACT_ATOMS: atom_id res chain seq x y z
N GLN A 1 11.75 -1.92 -20.30
CA GLN A 1 10.53 -1.08 -20.28
C GLN A 1 10.25 -0.68 -18.84
N HIS A 2 9.88 0.57 -18.58
CA HIS A 2 9.55 1.06 -17.25
C HIS A 2 8.04 1.24 -17.13
N TRP A 3 7.46 0.84 -16.01
CA TRP A 3 6.07 1.14 -15.68
C TRP A 3 6.03 2.39 -14.80
N PHE A 4 5.15 3.33 -15.14
CA PHE A 4 4.95 4.58 -14.40
C PHE A 4 3.59 4.57 -13.72
N ILE A 5 3.56 4.94 -12.44
CA ILE A 5 2.35 5.09 -11.64
C ILE A 5 2.20 6.57 -11.32
N SER A 6 1.13 7.20 -11.82
CA SER A 6 0.78 8.58 -11.51
C SER A 6 0.48 8.77 -10.01
N ARG A 7 0.57 10.02 -9.53
CA ARG A 7 0.32 10.34 -8.10
C ARG A 7 -1.04 9.81 -7.66
N LEU A 8 -1.02 9.01 -6.60
CA LEU A 8 -2.17 8.26 -6.07
C LEU A 8 -3.15 9.21 -5.37
N ASN A 9 -4.08 9.75 -6.15
CA ASN A 9 -4.97 10.85 -5.74
C ASN A 9 -4.20 12.11 -5.29
N GLY A 10 -3.12 12.44 -6.00
CA GLY A 10 -2.27 13.60 -5.69
C GLY A 10 -1.29 13.38 -4.52
N ALA A 11 -1.45 12.33 -3.73
CA ALA A 11 -0.56 11.99 -2.63
C ALA A 11 0.81 11.45 -3.11
N SER A 12 1.85 11.71 -2.32
CA SER A 12 3.18 11.14 -2.53
C SER A 12 3.24 9.71 -1.99
N VAL A 13 4.08 8.85 -2.57
CA VAL A 13 4.41 7.53 -1.99
C VAL A 13 5.41 7.72 -0.87
N THR A 14 5.16 7.12 0.29
CA THR A 14 6.02 7.24 1.47
C THR A 14 6.70 5.92 1.84
N ALA A 15 6.02 4.81 1.62
CA ALA A 15 6.56 3.48 1.79
C ALA A 15 5.93 2.50 0.79
N CYS A 16 6.67 1.47 0.40
CA CYS A 16 6.14 0.38 -0.40
C CYS A 16 6.90 -0.92 -0.11
N GLY A 17 6.30 -2.06 -0.48
CA GLY A 17 7.02 -3.32 -0.46
C GLY A 17 6.22 -4.50 -1.00
N PHE A 18 6.94 -5.62 -1.15
CA PHE A 18 6.40 -6.88 -1.62
C PHE A 18 6.24 -7.84 -0.44
N PRO A 19 5.03 -8.40 -0.20
CA PRO A 19 4.86 -9.43 0.80
C PRO A 19 5.60 -10.72 0.38
N PRO A 20 6.13 -11.50 1.34
CA PRO A 20 6.98 -12.65 1.03
C PRO A 20 6.25 -13.77 0.27
N GLY A 21 4.91 -13.83 0.36
CA GLY A 21 4.11 -14.87 -0.29
C GLY A 21 3.65 -14.56 -1.72
N ASN A 22 3.79 -13.32 -2.20
CA ASN A 22 3.33 -12.96 -3.54
C ASN A 22 4.08 -11.74 -4.09
N SER A 23 5.05 -11.99 -4.97
CA SER A 23 5.85 -10.96 -5.62
C SER A 23 5.10 -10.16 -6.70
N ASN A 24 3.91 -10.61 -7.11
CA ASN A 24 3.06 -9.84 -8.03
C ASN A 24 2.30 -8.71 -7.31
N ILE A 25 2.26 -8.74 -5.98
CA ILE A 25 1.55 -7.77 -5.16
C ILE A 25 2.54 -6.70 -4.67
N LEU A 26 2.34 -5.45 -5.09
CA LEU A 26 3.03 -4.30 -4.51
C LEU A 26 2.08 -3.53 -3.60
N VAL A 27 2.41 -3.48 -2.31
CA VAL A 27 1.69 -2.63 -1.34
C VAL A 27 2.37 -1.27 -1.29
N VAL A 28 1.58 -0.21 -1.40
CA VAL A 28 2.02 1.19 -1.40
C VAL A 28 1.24 1.95 -0.35
N VAL A 29 1.94 2.75 0.45
CA VAL A 29 1.34 3.68 1.39
C VAL A 29 1.71 5.11 0.98
N THR A 30 0.79 6.03 1.21
CA THR A 30 0.91 7.42 0.74
C THR A 30 0.89 8.43 1.88
N SER A 31 1.29 9.66 1.58
CA SER A 31 1.34 10.79 2.52
C SER A 31 -0.04 11.28 3.02
N THR A 32 -1.12 10.64 2.56
CA THR A 32 -2.50 10.92 2.99
C THR A 32 -3.11 9.72 3.70
N ASN A 33 -2.27 8.81 4.20
CA ASN A 33 -2.67 7.60 4.94
C ASN A 33 -3.65 6.71 4.15
N HIS A 34 -3.44 6.62 2.84
CA HIS A 34 -4.10 5.63 1.98
C HIS A 34 -3.16 4.48 1.65
N VAL A 35 -3.72 3.26 1.63
CA VAL A 35 -3.04 2.05 1.19
C VAL A 35 -3.57 1.62 -0.17
N TYR A 36 -2.65 1.37 -1.10
CA TYR A 36 -2.92 0.84 -2.42
C TYR A 36 -2.18 -0.47 -2.61
N ILE A 37 -2.86 -1.42 -3.23
CA ILE A 37 -2.34 -2.70 -3.69
C ILE A 37 -2.35 -2.69 -5.22
N PHE A 38 -1.19 -2.97 -5.81
CA PHE A 38 -1.01 -3.10 -7.25
C PHE A 38 -0.75 -4.55 -7.64
N ASP A 39 -1.27 -4.91 -8.80
CA ASP A 39 -0.85 -6.08 -9.57
C ASP A 39 0.26 -5.61 -10.53
N VAL A 40 1.48 -6.06 -10.29
CA VAL A 40 2.68 -5.56 -10.98
C VAL A 40 2.81 -6.15 -12.39
N GLU A 41 2.46 -7.42 -12.57
CA GLU A 41 2.44 -8.10 -13.86
C GLU A 41 1.38 -7.50 -14.78
N ALA A 42 0.17 -7.30 -14.26
CA ALA A 42 -0.92 -6.65 -14.99
C ALA A 42 -0.79 -5.11 -15.06
N LYS A 43 0.19 -4.53 -14.35
CA LYS A 43 0.47 -3.08 -14.34
C LYS A 43 -0.75 -2.23 -14.01
N GLN A 44 -1.53 -2.67 -13.04
CA GLN A 44 -2.81 -2.03 -12.68
C GLN A 44 -3.08 -2.07 -11.19
N LEU A 45 -4.04 -1.24 -10.76
CA LEU A 45 -4.52 -1.26 -9.39
C LEU A 45 -5.28 -2.58 -9.13
N GLY A 46 -4.88 -3.30 -8.09
CA GLY A 46 -5.51 -4.57 -7.70
C GLY A 46 -6.95 -4.39 -7.24
N GLU A 47 -7.73 -5.46 -7.37
CA GLU A 47 -9.16 -5.49 -6.99
C GLU A 47 -9.39 -5.14 -5.52
N TRP A 48 -8.46 -5.50 -4.63
CA TRP A 48 -8.55 -5.14 -3.22
C TRP A 48 -8.61 -3.63 -3.04
N SER A 49 -7.73 -2.87 -3.70
CA SER A 49 -7.64 -1.42 -3.56
C SER A 49 -8.88 -0.72 -4.08
N ARG A 50 -9.44 -1.21 -5.20
CA ARG A 50 -10.68 -0.67 -5.77
C ARG A 50 -11.83 -0.72 -4.77
N ARG A 51 -11.81 -1.70 -3.87
CA ARG A 51 -12.86 -1.93 -2.87
C ARG A 51 -12.53 -1.35 -1.50
N HIS A 52 -11.26 -1.33 -1.08
CA HIS A 52 -10.89 -1.11 0.32
C HIS A 52 -10.06 0.13 0.59
N THR A 53 -9.43 0.76 -0.40
CA THR A 53 -8.55 1.92 -0.16
C THR A 53 -9.29 3.06 0.57
N PHE A 54 -10.56 3.29 0.24
CA PHE A 54 -11.41 4.30 0.88
C PHE A 54 -12.20 3.80 2.10
N LEU A 55 -12.10 2.50 2.43
CA LEU A 55 -12.81 1.87 3.54
C LEU A 55 -11.88 1.56 4.73
N LEU A 56 -10.66 2.09 4.73
CA LEU A 56 -9.77 1.98 5.87
C LEU A 56 -10.39 2.65 7.10
N PRO A 57 -10.08 2.18 8.33
CA PRO A 57 -10.56 2.82 9.54
C PRO A 57 -10.23 4.31 9.54
N ARG A 58 -11.21 5.16 9.90
CA ARG A 58 -10.99 6.62 9.97
C ARG A 58 -9.82 6.99 10.87
N SER A 59 -9.62 6.26 11.96
CA SER A 59 -8.49 6.46 12.87
C SER A 59 -7.13 6.35 12.18
N PHE A 60 -7.01 5.57 11.10
CA PHE A 60 -5.79 5.50 10.28
C PHE A 60 -5.71 6.67 9.30
N GLN A 61 -6.81 6.97 8.62
CA GLN A 61 -6.87 8.06 7.63
C GLN A 61 -6.65 9.44 8.26
N GLU A 62 -7.19 9.65 9.45
CA GLU A 62 -7.11 10.90 10.22
C GLU A 62 -5.92 10.91 11.20
N PHE A 63 -5.09 9.86 11.22
CA PHE A 63 -3.95 9.79 12.12
C PHE A 63 -3.01 10.99 11.88
N PRO A 64 -2.70 11.78 12.92
CA PRO A 64 -1.79 12.91 12.79
C PRO A 64 -0.36 12.39 12.68
N GLY A 65 0.14 12.30 11.45
CA GLY A 65 1.49 11.80 11.17
C GLY A 65 1.56 11.15 9.81
N GLU A 66 2.69 11.33 9.14
CA GLU A 66 2.96 10.66 7.87
C GLU A 66 3.42 9.22 8.14
N VAL A 67 2.92 8.27 7.35
CA VAL A 67 3.46 6.92 7.34
C VAL A 67 4.90 6.94 6.87
N ILE A 68 5.82 6.47 7.70
CA ILE A 68 7.27 6.45 7.43
C ILE A 68 7.77 5.07 6.99
N GLY A 69 6.94 4.03 7.13
CA GLY A 69 7.38 2.67 6.79
C GLY A 69 6.27 1.64 6.86
N LEU A 70 6.58 0.47 6.30
CA LEU A 70 5.76 -0.73 6.41
C LEU A 70 6.64 -1.97 6.57
N SER A 71 6.06 -3.04 7.11
CA SER A 71 6.67 -4.37 7.11
C SER A 71 5.64 -5.46 6.87
N PHE A 72 6.14 -6.65 6.54
CA PHE A 72 5.35 -7.85 6.35
C PHE A 72 5.82 -8.91 7.35
N PRO A 73 4.90 -9.66 7.97
CA PRO A 73 5.27 -10.86 8.69
C PRO A 73 6.02 -11.82 7.76
N PRO A 74 7.02 -12.57 8.26
CA PRO A 74 7.84 -13.45 7.43
C PRO A 74 7.10 -14.68 6.88
N SER A 75 5.87 -14.93 7.35
CA SER A 75 5.06 -16.05 6.90
C SER A 75 4.54 -15.82 5.48
N ILE A 76 4.82 -16.78 4.59
CA ILE A 76 4.35 -16.82 3.20
C ILE A 76 2.81 -16.76 3.10
N ASN A 77 2.11 -17.28 4.12
CA ASN A 77 0.64 -17.31 4.14
C ASN A 77 0.03 -16.05 4.78
N SER A 78 0.83 -15.08 5.22
CA SER A 78 0.33 -13.86 5.81
C SER A 78 -0.13 -12.88 4.74
N SER A 79 -1.36 -12.39 4.88
CA SER A 79 -1.88 -11.24 4.12
C SER A 79 -1.82 -9.93 4.91
N SER A 80 -1.09 -9.91 6.03
CA SER A 80 -1.04 -8.75 6.92
C SER A 80 0.06 -7.79 6.51
N VAL A 81 -0.20 -6.50 6.68
CA VAL A 81 0.79 -5.43 6.58
C VAL A 81 0.80 -4.66 7.89
N ILE A 82 1.99 -4.34 8.38
CA ILE A 82 2.18 -3.50 9.56
C ILE A 82 2.70 -2.16 9.07
N VAL A 83 2.03 -1.08 9.43
CA VAL A 83 2.36 0.29 9.00
C VAL A 83 2.81 1.10 10.21
N TYR A 84 3.86 1.91 10.03
CA TYR A 84 4.44 2.74 11.08
C TYR A 84 4.39 4.22 10.67
N SER A 85 4.05 5.08 11.62
CA SER A 85 4.04 6.54 11.50
C SER A 85 5.04 7.15 12.48
N ALA A 86 5.52 8.36 12.18
CA ALA A 86 6.33 9.17 13.10
C ALA A 86 5.49 9.81 14.21
#